data_AF-A0A1D2R2W4-F1
#
_entry.id   AF-A0A1D2R2W4-F1
#
_cell.length_a   1.000
_cell.length_b   1.000
_cell.length_c   1.000
_cell.angle_alpha   90.00
_cell.angle_beta   90.00
_cell.angle_gamma   90.00
#
_symmetry.space_group_name_H-M   'P 1'
#
loop_
_entity.id
_entity.type
_entity.pdbx_description
1 polymer ?
#
loop_
_entity_poly.entity_id
_entity_poly.type
_entity_poly.pdbx_seq_one_letter_code
_entity_poly.pdbx_strand_id
1 'polypeptide(L)'
;MQKLKEHVGVNGLCIPTQIMEEYGIKEGSSVTVELDRGCIKIFPKEVTPDEIENNALGYLLENVGDAVVIEKPEFCKDKWNVPVLYAEKEVGRLVFSKSGGLISDESSAPREIIERINED
;
A
#
# COMPACT_ATOMS: atom_id res chain seq x y z
N MET A 1 -24.97 2.79 -0.98
CA MET A 1 -25.05 1.64 -1.91
C MET A 1 -25.74 2.11 -3.19
N GLN A 2 -24.97 2.27 -4.26
CA GLN A 2 -25.47 2.64 -5.59
C GLN A 2 -25.72 1.36 -6.40
N LYS A 3 -26.72 1.37 -7.30
CA LYS A 3 -27.01 0.26 -8.21
C LYS A 3 -26.93 0.78 -9.64
N LEU A 4 -26.05 0.18 -10.44
CA LEU A 4 -25.95 0.43 -11.88
C LEU A 4 -26.67 -0.70 -12.63
N LYS A 5 -27.44 -0.37 -13.66
CA LYS A 5 -28.09 -1.35 -14.54
C LYS A 5 -27.40 -1.29 -15.91
N GLU A 6 -26.63 -2.32 -16.23
CA GLU A 6 -25.93 -2.44 -17.49
C GLU A 6 -26.29 -3.76 -18.19
N HIS A 7 -26.17 -3.76 -19.51
CA HIS A 7 -26.26 -4.98 -20.31
C HIS A 7 -24.86 -5.58 -20.51
N VAL A 8 -24.75 -6.90 -20.36
CA VAL A 8 -23.51 -7.63 -20.68
C VAL A 8 -23.43 -7.81 -22.19
N GLY A 9 -22.48 -7.14 -22.82
CA GLY A 9 -22.24 -7.23 -24.26
C GLY A 9 -21.26 -8.36 -24.62
N VAL A 10 -20.91 -8.45 -25.91
CA VAL A 10 -19.91 -9.43 -26.43
C VAL A 10 -18.52 -9.24 -25.82
N ASN A 11 -18.22 -8.02 -25.33
CA ASN A 11 -16.97 -7.68 -24.66
C ASN A 11 -17.08 -7.77 -23.12
N GLY A 12 -18.20 -8.29 -22.60
CA GLY A 12 -18.47 -8.41 -21.17
C GLY A 12 -19.24 -7.22 -20.58
N LEU A 13 -19.11 -7.06 -19.26
CA LEU A 13 -19.71 -5.97 -18.50
C LEU A 13 -18.80 -4.74 -18.56
N CYS A 14 -19.32 -3.62 -19.06
CA CYS A 14 -18.60 -2.35 -19.06
C CYS A 14 -19.03 -1.52 -17.85
N ILE A 15 -18.09 -1.20 -16.96
CA ILE A 15 -18.31 -0.26 -15.86
C ILE A 15 -17.68 1.07 -16.27
N PRO A 16 -18.44 2.19 -16.32
CA PRO A 16 -17.88 3.48 -16.68
C PRO A 16 -16.73 3.87 -15.75
N THR A 17 -15.63 4.40 -16.31
CA THR A 17 -14.43 4.81 -15.54
C THR A 17 -14.77 5.80 -14.42
N GLN A 18 -15.69 6.72 -14.66
CA GLN A 18 -16.16 7.67 -13.65
C GLN A 18 -16.71 6.97 -12.39
N ILE A 19 -17.47 5.88 -12.58
CA ILE A 19 -17.97 5.08 -11.45
C ILE A 19 -16.80 4.38 -10.77
N MET A 20 -15.86 3.79 -11.51
CA MET A 20 -14.70 3.11 -10.92
C MET A 20 -13.84 4.08 -10.07
N GLU A 21 -13.65 5.31 -10.54
CA GLU A 21 -12.89 6.36 -9.85
C GLU A 21 -13.56 6.81 -8.55
N GLU A 22 -14.89 6.90 -8.51
CA GLU A 22 -15.65 7.18 -7.27
C GLU A 22 -15.39 6.15 -6.17
N TYR A 23 -15.03 4.91 -6.54
CA TYR A 23 -14.68 3.84 -5.61
C TYR A 23 -13.15 3.60 -5.51
N GLY A 24 -12.34 4.57 -5.97
CA GLY A 24 -10.89 4.57 -5.80
C GLY A 24 -10.13 3.70 -6.80
N ILE A 25 -10.76 3.26 -7.88
CA ILE A 25 -10.13 2.48 -8.96
C ILE A 25 -9.89 3.41 -10.15
N LYS A 26 -8.63 3.77 -10.39
CA LYS A 26 -8.22 4.61 -11.51
C LYS A 26 -7.69 3.75 -12.66
N GLU A 27 -7.60 4.32 -13.85
CA GLU A 27 -6.90 3.70 -14.97
C GLU A 27 -5.48 3.24 -14.56
N GLY A 28 -5.09 2.04 -14.96
CA GLY A 28 -3.82 1.41 -14.57
C GLY A 28 -3.81 0.76 -13.17
N SER A 29 -4.85 0.95 -12.36
CA SER A 29 -4.95 0.29 -11.05
C SER A 29 -5.16 -1.21 -11.21
N SER A 30 -4.50 -1.99 -10.35
CA SER A 30 -4.82 -3.41 -10.20
C SER A 30 -6.09 -3.57 -9.37
N VAL A 31 -6.95 -4.52 -9.75
CA VAL A 31 -8.18 -4.86 -9.03
C VAL A 31 -8.25 -6.34 -8.73
N THR A 32 -8.89 -6.67 -7.61
CA THR A 32 -9.31 -8.03 -7.30
C THR A 32 -10.76 -8.20 -7.72
N VAL A 33 -11.04 -9.22 -8.53
CA VAL A 33 -12.41 -9.57 -8.94
C VAL A 33 -12.79 -10.89 -8.28
N GLU A 34 -13.73 -10.83 -7.34
CA GLU A 34 -14.32 -12.02 -6.71
C GLU A 34 -15.59 -12.43 -7.46
N LEU A 35 -15.67 -13.72 -7.79
CA LEU A 35 -16.81 -14.32 -8.49
C LEU A 35 -17.54 -15.29 -7.55
N ASP A 36 -18.81 -15.05 -7.32
CA ASP A 36 -19.70 -15.94 -6.56
C ASP A 36 -21.00 -16.17 -7.33
N ARG A 37 -21.80 -17.17 -6.92
CA ARG A 37 -23.09 -17.50 -7.55
C ARG A 37 -24.06 -16.31 -7.40
N GLY A 38 -24.17 -15.52 -8.46
CA GLY A 38 -25.12 -14.40 -8.56
C GLY A 38 -24.53 -13.04 -8.19
N CYS A 39 -23.24 -12.93 -7.89
CA CYS A 39 -22.59 -11.63 -7.73
C CYS A 39 -21.14 -11.61 -8.23
N ILE A 40 -20.73 -10.45 -8.73
CA ILE A 40 -19.35 -10.11 -9.04
C ILE A 40 -18.99 -8.95 -8.12
N LYS A 41 -17.92 -9.08 -7.36
CA LYS A 41 -17.39 -7.99 -6.54
C LYS A 41 -16.04 -7.56 -7.09
N ILE A 42 -15.84 -6.26 -7.22
CA ILE A 42 -14.61 -5.68 -7.72
C ILE A 42 -14.10 -4.75 -6.64
N PHE A 43 -12.86 -5.00 -6.21
CA PHE A 43 -12.18 -4.21 -5.19
C PHE A 43 -10.83 -3.74 -5.74
N PRO A 44 -10.33 -2.57 -5.31
CA PRO A 44 -8.92 -2.26 -5.50
C PRO A 44 -8.06 -3.42 -4.97
N LYS A 45 -7.00 -3.80 -5.68
CA LYS A 45 -6.05 -4.80 -5.17
C LYS A 45 -5.42 -4.22 -3.90
N GLU A 46 -5.64 -4.88 -2.77
CA GLU A 46 -4.89 -4.59 -1.55
C GLU A 46 -3.44 -5.02 -1.75
N VAL A 47 -2.50 -4.17 -1.36
CA VAL A 47 -1.09 -4.52 -1.39
C VAL A 47 -0.79 -5.58 -0.35
N THR A 48 0.02 -6.56 -0.71
CA THR A 48 0.43 -7.63 0.21
C THR A 48 1.50 -7.13 1.19
N PRO A 49 1.70 -7.81 2.34
CA PRO A 49 2.84 -7.54 3.22
C PRO A 49 4.17 -7.54 2.46
N ASP A 50 4.38 -8.49 1.54
CA ASP A 50 5.61 -8.60 0.74
C ASP A 50 5.79 -7.41 -0.22
N GLU A 51 4.70 -6.90 -0.82
CA GLU A 51 4.76 -5.70 -1.67
C GLU A 51 5.13 -4.47 -0.83
N ILE A 52 4.62 -4.36 0.40
CA ILE A 52 4.99 -3.28 1.33
C ILE A 52 6.44 -3.39 1.80
N GLU A 53 6.90 -4.61 2.11
CA GLU A 53 8.28 -4.88 2.48
C GLU A 53 9.24 -4.41 1.38
N ASN A 54 8.97 -4.78 0.13
CA ASN A 54 9.76 -4.35 -1.02
C ASN A 54 9.76 -2.82 -1.21
N ASN A 55 8.61 -2.17 -1.04
CA ASN A 55 8.50 -0.71 -1.13
C ASN A 55 9.29 0.00 -0.02
N ALA A 56 9.23 -0.51 1.20
CA ALA A 56 9.95 0.01 2.34
C ALA A 56 11.47 -0.14 2.18
N LEU A 57 11.93 -1.33 1.77
CA LEU A 57 13.34 -1.57 1.49
C LEU A 57 13.87 -0.67 0.36
N GLY A 58 13.11 -0.53 -0.73
CA GLY A 58 13.46 0.38 -1.83
C GLY A 58 13.61 1.83 -1.37
N TYR A 59 12.64 2.33 -0.61
CA TYR A 59 12.68 3.68 -0.06
C TYR A 59 13.88 3.90 0.88
N LEU A 60 14.15 2.97 1.78
CA LEU A 60 15.27 3.07 2.73
C LEU A 60 16.62 3.00 2.01
N LEU A 61 16.77 2.11 1.04
CA LEU A 61 18.00 2.01 0.25
C LEU A 61 18.30 3.31 -0.50
N GLU A 62 17.26 3.97 -1.04
CA GLU A 62 17.40 5.23 -1.78
C GLU A 62 17.71 6.43 -0.88
N ASN A 63 17.17 6.46 0.35
CA ASN A 63 17.17 7.68 1.19
C ASN A 63 18.04 7.59 2.45
N VAL A 64 18.35 6.39 2.93
CA VAL A 64 19.09 6.12 4.17
C VAL A 64 20.36 5.31 3.89
N GLY A 65 20.24 4.24 3.11
CA GLY A 65 21.33 3.31 2.79
C GLY A 65 21.00 1.85 3.15
N ASP A 66 22.02 0.99 3.14
CA ASP A 66 21.92 -0.46 3.34
C ASP A 66 22.16 -0.92 4.79
N ALA A 67 22.42 0.02 5.70
CA ALA A 67 22.73 -0.28 7.11
C ALA A 67 21.49 -0.65 7.96
N VAL A 68 20.28 -0.42 7.46
CA VAL A 68 19.03 -0.66 8.18
C VAL A 68 18.33 -1.92 7.71
N VAL A 69 17.58 -2.54 8.62
CA VAL A 69 16.63 -3.62 8.31
C VAL A 69 15.23 -3.18 8.71
N ILE A 70 14.21 -3.90 8.25
CA ILE A 70 12.83 -3.66 8.65
C ILE A 70 12.25 -4.88 9.35
N GLU A 71 11.32 -4.64 10.26
CA GLU A 71 10.45 -5.72 10.77
C GLU A 71 9.31 -6.01 9.79
N LYS A 72 8.63 -7.12 10.03
CA LYS A 72 7.49 -7.55 9.24
C LYS A 72 6.41 -6.44 9.21
N PRO A 73 5.92 -6.02 8.03
CA PRO A 73 4.85 -5.04 7.93
C PRO A 73 3.58 -5.47 8.67
N GLU A 74 3.03 -4.56 9.47
CA GLU A 74 1.79 -4.77 10.22
C GLU A 74 0.66 -3.87 9.70
N PHE A 75 -0.47 -4.48 9.34
CA PHE A 75 -1.66 -3.73 8.91
C PHE A 75 -2.57 -3.42 10.10
N CYS A 76 -2.66 -2.15 10.49
CA CYS A 76 -3.58 -1.69 11.53
C CYS A 76 -4.19 -0.33 11.18
N LYS A 77 -5.47 -0.14 11.53
CA LYS A 77 -6.22 1.11 11.29
C LYS A 77 -6.11 1.61 9.83
N ASP A 78 -6.31 0.71 8.87
CA ASP A 78 -6.25 0.97 7.42
C ASP A 78 -4.87 1.44 6.89
N LYS A 79 -3.80 1.16 7.64
CA LYS A 79 -2.42 1.53 7.28
C LYS A 79 -1.46 0.38 7.55
N TRP A 80 -0.42 0.33 6.75
CA TRP A 80 0.74 -0.51 6.98
C TRP A 80 1.76 0.25 7.82
N ASN A 81 2.27 -0.39 8.87
CA ASN A 81 3.33 0.12 9.70
C ASN A 81 4.54 -0.79 9.52
N VAL A 82 5.69 -0.19 9.24
CA VAL A 82 6.94 -0.89 8.98
C VAL A 82 8.01 -0.33 9.91
N PRO A 83 8.30 -0.98 11.05
CA PRO A 83 9.39 -0.60 11.93
C PRO A 83 10.73 -0.71 11.21
N VAL A 84 11.61 0.27 11.42
CA VAL A 84 12.95 0.34 10.85
C VAL A 84 13.96 0.16 11.99
N LEU A 85 14.84 -0.83 11.86
CA LEU A 85 15.81 -1.20 12.87
C LEU A 85 17.25 -0.96 12.39
N TYR A 86 18.12 -0.62 13.34
CA TYR A 86 19.56 -0.66 13.23
C TYR A 86 20.12 -1.40 14.44
N ALA A 87 20.93 -2.45 14.21
CA ALA A 87 21.48 -3.30 15.28
C ALA A 87 20.43 -3.73 16.34
N GLU A 88 19.26 -4.21 15.88
CA GLU A 88 18.12 -4.65 16.71
C GLU A 88 17.37 -3.52 17.48
N LYS A 89 17.75 -2.26 17.31
CA LYS A 89 17.08 -1.10 17.90
C LYS A 89 16.22 -0.38 16.89
N GLU A 90 14.98 -0.05 17.25
CA GLU A 90 14.10 0.76 16.40
C GLU A 90 14.65 2.19 16.27
N VAL A 91 14.99 2.57 15.04
CA VAL A 91 15.48 3.90 14.69
C VAL A 91 14.42 4.74 13.97
N GLY A 92 13.33 4.12 13.50
CA GLY A 92 12.20 4.84 12.93
C GLY A 92 11.09 3.92 12.46
N ARG A 93 10.13 4.48 11.74
CA ARG A 93 9.04 3.73 11.13
C ARG A 93 8.63 4.34 9.81
N LEU A 94 8.22 3.50 8.86
CA LEU A 94 7.54 3.92 7.65
C LEU A 94 6.07 3.54 7.72
N VAL A 95 5.21 4.45 7.26
CA VAL A 95 3.76 4.24 7.24
C VAL A 95 3.28 4.30 5.80
N PHE A 96 2.59 3.25 5.36
CA PHE A 96 2.00 3.19 4.03
C PHE A 96 0.47 3.12 4.12
N SER A 97 -0.19 3.72 3.14
CA SER A 97 -1.63 3.56 2.92
C SER A 97 -1.97 2.11 2.54
N LYS A 98 -3.24 1.73 2.66
CA LYS A 98 -3.75 0.43 2.18
C LYS A 98 -3.46 0.10 0.71
N SER A 99 -3.13 1.12 -0.09
CA SER A 99 -2.76 0.99 -1.51
C SER A 99 -1.24 1.00 -1.74
N GLY A 100 -0.43 1.04 -0.68
CA GLY A 100 1.03 0.97 -0.75
C GLY A 100 1.73 2.30 -1.01
N GLY A 101 1.02 3.43 -1.00
CA GLY A 101 1.63 4.75 -1.06
C GLY A 101 2.17 5.18 0.31
N LEU A 102 3.42 5.66 0.37
CA LEU A 102 4.06 6.18 1.58
C LEU A 102 3.31 7.42 2.10
N ILE A 103 3.04 7.45 3.41
CA ILE A 103 2.43 8.57 4.12
C ILE A 103 3.54 9.31 4.84
N SER A 104 4.15 10.30 4.17
CA SER A 104 5.35 10.99 4.66
C SER A 104 5.14 11.69 6.01
N ASP A 105 3.97 12.29 6.24
CA ASP A 105 3.68 13.02 7.47
C ASP A 105 3.56 12.12 8.72
N GLU A 106 3.39 10.81 8.53
CA GLU A 106 3.28 9.83 9.61
C GLU A 106 4.52 8.91 9.72
N SER A 107 5.39 8.97 8.71
CA SER A 107 6.65 8.23 8.64
C SER A 107 7.78 9.05 9.27
N SER A 108 8.78 8.37 9.85
CA SER A 108 10.02 9.02 10.23
C SER A 108 10.73 9.55 8.99
N ALA A 109 11.22 10.78 9.04
CA ALA A 109 11.96 11.34 7.92
C ALA A 109 13.33 10.64 7.78
N PRO A 110 13.87 10.46 6.56
CA PRO A 110 15.18 9.81 6.38
C PRO A 110 16.29 10.40 7.25
N ARG A 111 16.31 11.73 7.37
CA ARG A 111 17.27 12.45 8.20
C ARG A 111 17.16 12.07 9.69
N GLU A 112 15.96 11.90 10.21
CA GLU A 112 15.74 11.50 11.62
C GLU A 112 16.25 10.08 11.87
N ILE A 113 16.04 9.18 10.91
CA ILE A 113 16.55 7.80 10.96
C ILE A 113 18.08 7.82 10.99
N ILE A 114 18.71 8.58 10.09
CA ILE A 114 20.18 8.73 10.03
C ILE A 114 20.73 9.35 11.33
N GLU A 115 20.09 10.39 11.86
CA GLU A 115 20.51 11.01 13.12
C GLU A 115 20.50 10.00 14.27
N ARG A 116 19.44 9.20 14.40
CA ARG A 116 19.33 8.15 15.44
C ARG A 116 20.33 7.01 15.28
N ILE A 117 20.71 6.66 14.05
CA ILE A 117 21.75 5.66 13.80
C ILE A 117 23.11 6.15 14.30
N ASN A 118 23.41 7.45 14.22
CA ASN A 118 24.69 8.03 14.63
C ASN A 118 24.76 8.38 16.14
N GLU A 119 23.66 8.23 16.87
CA GLU A 119 23.62 8.40 18.33
C GLU A 119 24.10 7.15 19.09
N ASP A 120 24.26 6.01 18.40
CA ASP A 120 24.84 4.75 18.90
C ASP A 120 26.30 4.57 18.46
#